data_AF-A0A9D3AJD2-F1
#
_entry.id   AF-A0A9D3AJD2-F1
#
_cell.length_a   1.000
_cell.length_b   1.000
_cell.length_c   1.000
_cell.angle_alpha   90.00
_cell.angle_beta   90.00
_cell.angle_gamma   90.00
#
_symmetry.space_group_name_H-M   'P 1'
#
loop_
_entity.id
_entity.type
_entity.pdbx_description
1 polymer ?
#
loop_
_entity_poly.entity_id
_entity_poly.type
_entity_poly.pdbx_seq_one_letter_code
_entity_poly.pdbx_strand_id
1 'polypeptide(L)'
;MWLKLKKMGCCLLIIVLLPYVMTVFINGPSITAQSRVDQTYIQVEMSGEEAEEGQVIEMPLEDYGIGVMAKEIPADYEKEALKAQAVLVRTDIYRQIQTGGNKEAVQGNFWNREEMQEAWGGKDGIYYRKFQDAWQETEGQILTWQGQPAYVPFFRLSIGCTRDGKEVLGNEDCPYLQIRECPDDVEAEEQLQTVEVDDMDAEVTALDTAGYVTNVRVGQENISGEEFRKKYELASSCFTLQRYNGKMRITTRGVGHGLGMSQYSAHRMAKDGQTYDEILNYFFEGCEQKEVAEILQNTE
;
A
#
# COMPACT_ATOMS: atom_id res chain seq x y z
N MET A 1 -19.78 -69.81 -16.69
CA MET A 1 -20.86 -68.89 -17.10
C MET A 1 -20.84 -67.59 -16.30
N TRP A 2 -20.67 -67.65 -14.98
CA TRP A 2 -20.64 -66.49 -14.08
C TRP A 2 -19.52 -65.45 -14.34
N LEU A 3 -18.30 -65.90 -14.71
CA LEU A 3 -17.21 -64.99 -15.09
C LEU A 3 -17.49 -64.19 -16.37
N LYS A 4 -18.20 -64.78 -17.35
CA LYS A 4 -18.58 -64.09 -18.58
C LYS A 4 -19.64 -63.03 -18.30
N LEU A 5 -20.60 -63.30 -17.41
CA LEU A 5 -21.57 -62.31 -16.94
C LEU A 5 -20.92 -61.14 -16.20
N LYS A 6 -19.93 -61.40 -15.32
CA LYS A 6 -19.20 -60.32 -14.62
C LYS A 6 -18.43 -59.42 -15.59
N LYS A 7 -17.74 -60.00 -16.58
CA LYS A 7 -17.05 -59.21 -17.63
C LYS A 7 -18.02 -58.37 -18.47
N MET A 8 -19.18 -58.93 -18.82
CA MET A 8 -20.23 -58.20 -19.55
C MET A 8 -20.80 -57.04 -18.72
N GLY A 9 -21.00 -57.26 -17.42
CA GLY A 9 -21.45 -56.22 -16.48
C GLY A 9 -20.44 -55.09 -16.33
N CYS A 10 -19.13 -55.40 -16.25
CA CYS A 10 -18.08 -54.39 -16.21
C CYS A 10 -17.98 -53.57 -17.51
N CYS A 11 -18.11 -54.21 -18.68
CA CYS A 11 -18.12 -53.50 -19.96
C CYS A 11 -19.32 -52.56 -20.09
N LEU A 12 -20.51 -52.99 -19.64
CA LEU A 12 -21.71 -52.13 -19.62
C LEU A 12 -21.55 -50.94 -18.67
N LEU A 13 -20.97 -51.15 -17.48
CA LEU A 13 -20.67 -50.08 -16.52
C LEU A 13 -19.71 -49.03 -17.11
N ILE A 14 -18.65 -49.47 -17.81
CA ILE A 14 -17.72 -48.56 -18.46
C ILE A 14 -18.41 -47.79 -19.58
N ILE A 15 -19.22 -48.44 -20.42
CA ILE A 15 -19.92 -47.77 -21.52
C ILE A 15 -20.92 -46.71 -21.02
N VAL A 16 -21.56 -46.94 -19.86
CA VAL A 16 -22.51 -45.98 -19.26
C VAL A 16 -21.78 -44.86 -18.51
N LEU A 17 -20.72 -45.18 -17.77
CA LEU A 17 -20.00 -44.20 -16.95
C LEU A 17 -19.00 -43.38 -17.74
N LEU A 18 -18.38 -43.91 -18.80
CA LEU A 18 -17.33 -43.21 -19.54
C LEU A 18 -17.83 -41.95 -20.28
N PRO A 19 -19.02 -41.93 -20.91
CA PRO A 19 -19.61 -40.70 -21.43
C PRO A 19 -19.95 -39.69 -20.34
N TYR A 20 -20.40 -40.15 -19.16
CA TYR A 20 -20.70 -39.31 -18.00
C TYR A 20 -19.42 -38.69 -17.41
N VAL A 21 -18.38 -39.51 -17.22
CA VAL A 21 -17.05 -39.07 -16.79
C VAL A 21 -16.46 -38.10 -17.81
N MET A 22 -16.55 -38.39 -19.11
CA MET A 22 -16.11 -37.47 -20.17
C MET A 22 -16.92 -36.17 -20.17
N THR A 23 -18.23 -36.21 -19.95
CA THR A 23 -19.04 -34.97 -19.84
C THR A 23 -18.74 -34.20 -18.56
N VAL A 24 -18.36 -34.85 -17.46
CA VAL A 24 -17.89 -34.17 -16.25
C VAL A 24 -16.46 -33.61 -16.42
N PHE A 25 -15.59 -34.24 -17.21
CA PHE A 25 -14.26 -33.69 -17.49
C PHE A 25 -14.27 -32.61 -18.60
N ILE A 26 -15.22 -32.65 -19.53
CA ILE A 26 -15.36 -31.68 -20.62
C ILE A 26 -16.30 -30.52 -20.23
N ASN A 27 -17.36 -30.79 -19.45
CA ASN A 27 -18.39 -29.82 -19.03
C ASN A 27 -18.57 -29.73 -17.51
N GLY A 28 -17.79 -30.43 -16.69
CA GLY A 28 -17.67 -30.06 -15.27
C GLY A 28 -17.14 -28.63 -15.17
N PRO A 29 -17.24 -28.00 -14.00
CA PRO A 29 -16.74 -26.64 -13.84
C PRO A 29 -15.31 -26.68 -14.32
N SER A 30 -15.06 -26.01 -15.45
CA SER A 30 -13.74 -25.77 -15.97
C SER A 30 -12.90 -25.43 -14.76
N ILE A 31 -11.82 -26.19 -14.52
CA ILE A 31 -10.73 -25.79 -13.64
C ILE A 31 -10.65 -24.29 -13.84
N THR A 32 -11.07 -23.56 -12.81
CA THR A 32 -11.31 -22.13 -12.87
C THR A 32 -10.08 -21.61 -13.55
N ALA A 33 -10.21 -21.11 -14.78
CA ALA A 33 -9.17 -20.27 -15.32
C ALA A 33 -9.02 -19.24 -14.22
N GLN A 34 -7.92 -19.30 -13.46
CA GLN A 34 -7.61 -18.34 -12.41
C GLN A 34 -7.76 -17.00 -13.13
N SER A 35 -8.91 -16.37 -12.93
CA SER A 35 -9.21 -15.06 -13.44
C SER A 35 -8.20 -14.22 -12.72
N ARG A 36 -7.09 -13.90 -13.40
CA ARG A 36 -6.02 -13.09 -12.84
C ARG A 36 -6.67 -11.87 -12.25
N VAL A 37 -6.64 -11.76 -10.93
CA VAL A 37 -7.44 -10.74 -10.24
C VAL A 37 -6.99 -9.35 -10.71
N ASP A 38 -5.71 -9.21 -11.04
CA ASP A 38 -5.09 -7.99 -11.53
C ASP A 38 -5.42 -7.64 -13.01
N GLN A 39 -6.11 -8.53 -13.76
CA GLN A 39 -6.70 -8.21 -15.07
C GLN A 39 -8.08 -7.55 -14.97
N THR A 40 -8.53 -7.30 -13.74
CA THR A 40 -9.78 -6.61 -13.48
C THR A 40 -9.61 -5.12 -13.75
N TYR A 41 -10.63 -4.51 -14.35
CA TYR A 41 -10.68 -3.08 -14.56
C TYR A 41 -11.33 -2.40 -13.35
N ILE A 42 -10.78 -1.25 -12.96
CA ILE A 42 -11.31 -0.44 -11.87
C ILE A 42 -11.64 0.96 -12.38
N GLN A 43 -12.59 1.60 -11.71
CA GLN A 43 -12.88 3.01 -11.90
C GLN A 43 -11.96 3.83 -11.00
N VAL A 44 -11.24 4.79 -11.58
CA VAL A 44 -10.27 5.64 -10.91
C VAL A 44 -10.68 7.10 -11.10
N GLU A 45 -10.80 7.83 -10.01
CA GLU A 45 -11.01 9.27 -10.06
C GLU A 45 -9.66 9.95 -10.23
N MET A 46 -9.50 10.67 -11.34
CA MET A 46 -8.27 11.36 -11.68
C MET A 46 -8.06 12.56 -10.75
N SER A 47 -6.85 12.69 -10.24
CA SER A 47 -6.41 13.87 -9.47
C SER A 47 -5.11 14.41 -10.07
N GLY A 48 -5.08 15.71 -10.38
CA GLY A 48 -3.95 16.38 -11.02
C GLY A 48 -4.34 17.69 -11.71
N GLU A 49 -3.35 18.52 -12.08
CA GLU A 49 -3.59 19.83 -12.71
C GLU A 49 -4.23 19.73 -14.10
N GLU A 50 -4.06 18.60 -14.79
CA GLU A 50 -4.58 18.37 -16.14
C GLU A 50 -5.91 17.58 -16.17
N ALA A 51 -6.36 17.06 -15.02
CA ALA A 51 -7.59 16.29 -14.92
C ALA A 51 -8.81 17.22 -14.75
N GLU A 52 -9.91 16.93 -15.45
CA GLU A 52 -11.18 17.61 -15.15
C GLU A 52 -11.66 17.19 -13.75
N GLU A 53 -12.19 18.14 -12.97
CA GLU A 53 -12.69 17.86 -11.61
C GLU A 53 -13.79 16.78 -11.66
N GLY A 54 -13.58 15.67 -10.95
CA GLY A 54 -14.48 14.52 -10.94
C GLY A 54 -14.37 13.61 -12.18
N GLN A 55 -13.32 13.74 -12.99
CA GLN A 55 -13.08 12.84 -14.11
C GLN A 55 -12.78 11.42 -13.63
N VAL A 56 -13.63 10.47 -14.01
CA VAL A 56 -13.45 9.04 -13.73
C VAL A 56 -13.05 8.31 -15.00
N ILE A 57 -11.98 7.53 -14.94
CA ILE A 57 -11.53 6.66 -16.03
C ILE A 57 -11.57 5.20 -15.59
N GLU A 58 -11.73 4.30 -16.57
CA GLU A 58 -11.63 2.86 -16.35
C GLU A 58 -10.25 2.38 -16.83
N MET A 59 -9.51 1.67 -15.98
CA MET A 59 -8.19 1.15 -16.32
C MET A 59 -7.87 -0.17 -15.60
N PRO A 60 -6.90 -0.97 -16.11
CA PRO A 60 -6.47 -2.20 -15.45
C PRO A 60 -5.94 -1.93 -14.04
N LEU A 61 -6.30 -2.79 -13.08
CA LEU A 61 -5.81 -2.72 -11.71
C LEU A 61 -4.28 -2.78 -11.64
N GLU A 62 -3.64 -3.63 -12.45
CA GLU A 62 -2.17 -3.72 -12.57
C GLU A 62 -1.55 -2.37 -12.95
N ASP A 63 -2.08 -1.70 -13.97
CA ASP A 63 -1.54 -0.42 -14.45
C ASP A 63 -1.69 0.68 -13.39
N TYR A 64 -2.86 0.74 -12.74
CA TYR A 64 -3.10 1.70 -11.65
C TYR A 64 -2.20 1.42 -10.45
N GLY A 65 -2.11 0.16 -10.01
CA GLY A 65 -1.29 -0.24 -8.87
C GLY A 65 0.19 0.03 -9.08
N ILE A 66 0.73 -0.31 -10.25
CA ILE A 66 2.11 0.03 -10.64
C ILE A 66 2.27 1.56 -10.69
N GLY A 67 1.28 2.29 -11.21
CA GLY A 67 1.20 3.75 -11.21
C GLY A 67 1.35 4.37 -9.83
N VAL A 68 0.58 3.89 -8.86
CA VAL A 68 0.64 4.33 -7.47
C VAL A 68 2.00 4.01 -6.88
N MET A 69 2.48 2.77 -7.02
CA MET A 69 3.79 2.38 -6.51
C MET A 69 4.91 3.25 -7.09
N ALA A 70 4.92 3.50 -8.40
CA ALA A 70 5.96 4.25 -9.08
C ALA A 70 6.11 5.68 -8.54
N LYS A 71 4.98 6.30 -8.18
CA LYS A 71 4.94 7.63 -7.55
C LYS A 71 5.35 7.60 -6.08
N GLU A 72 5.05 6.51 -5.38
CA GLU A 72 5.16 6.41 -3.93
C GLU A 72 6.49 5.86 -3.39
N ILE A 73 7.17 4.95 -4.09
CA ILE A 73 8.41 4.30 -3.60
C ILE A 73 9.56 4.44 -4.61
N PRO A 74 10.82 4.69 -4.16
CA PRO A 74 11.96 4.81 -5.08
C PRO A 74 12.19 3.53 -5.87
N ALA A 75 12.44 3.68 -7.17
CA ALA A 75 12.54 2.53 -8.06
C ALA A 75 13.80 1.68 -7.87
N ASP A 76 14.83 2.23 -7.23
CA ASP A 76 16.05 1.53 -6.90
C ASP A 76 15.95 0.68 -5.62
N TYR A 77 14.87 0.81 -4.83
CA TYR A 77 14.66 0.00 -3.62
C TYR A 77 14.54 -1.49 -3.92
N GLU A 78 14.98 -2.33 -2.99
CA GLU A 78 15.03 -3.78 -3.16
C GLU A 78 13.68 -4.40 -3.53
N LYS A 79 13.73 -5.49 -4.29
CA LYS A 79 12.53 -6.14 -4.84
C LYS A 79 11.55 -6.58 -3.73
N GLU A 80 12.03 -7.09 -2.61
CA GLU A 80 11.17 -7.51 -1.49
C GLU A 80 10.46 -6.31 -0.82
N ALA A 81 11.09 -5.12 -0.80
CA ALA A 81 10.42 -3.90 -0.35
C ALA A 81 9.34 -3.44 -1.36
N LEU A 82 9.60 -3.57 -2.65
CA LEU A 82 8.60 -3.29 -3.70
C LEU A 82 7.42 -4.26 -3.63
N LYS A 83 7.66 -5.54 -3.32
CA LYS A 83 6.59 -6.53 -3.09
C LYS A 83 5.73 -6.17 -1.88
N ALA A 84 6.36 -5.78 -0.76
CA ALA A 84 5.62 -5.32 0.41
C ALA A 84 4.74 -4.11 0.04
N GLN A 85 5.30 -3.14 -0.67
CA GLN A 85 4.56 -1.99 -1.19
C GLN A 85 3.39 -2.39 -2.11
N ALA A 86 3.58 -3.38 -2.98
CA ALA A 86 2.51 -3.88 -3.87
C ALA A 86 1.33 -4.46 -3.08
N VAL A 87 1.60 -5.27 -2.04
CA VAL A 87 0.56 -5.79 -1.15
C VAL A 87 -0.18 -4.66 -0.43
N LEU A 88 0.53 -3.65 0.07
CA LEU A 88 -0.10 -2.51 0.75
C LEU A 88 -1.00 -1.70 -0.19
N VAL A 89 -0.50 -1.38 -1.39
CA VAL A 89 -1.27 -0.66 -2.42
C VAL A 89 -2.51 -1.45 -2.83
N ARG A 90 -2.37 -2.76 -3.09
CA ARG A 90 -3.51 -3.62 -3.43
C ARG A 90 -4.53 -3.68 -2.29
N THR A 91 -4.07 -3.81 -1.05
CA THR A 91 -4.93 -3.79 0.14
C THR A 91 -5.71 -2.48 0.24
N ASP A 92 -5.04 -1.35 0.00
CA ASP A 92 -5.66 -0.03 0.03
C ASP A 92 -6.77 0.12 -1.02
N ILE A 93 -6.49 -0.31 -2.25
CA ILE A 93 -7.45 -0.31 -3.36
C ILE A 93 -8.70 -1.12 -2.99
N TYR A 94 -8.53 -2.35 -2.50
CA TYR A 94 -9.67 -3.19 -2.11
C TYR A 94 -10.43 -2.64 -0.90
N ARG A 95 -9.73 -2.00 0.05
CA ARG A 95 -10.36 -1.31 1.16
C ARG A 95 -11.25 -0.17 0.67
N GLN A 96 -10.76 0.66 -0.25
CA GLN A 96 -11.53 1.76 -0.85
C GLN A 96 -12.77 1.26 -1.59
N ILE A 97 -12.61 0.23 -2.44
CA ILE A 97 -13.72 -0.39 -3.18
C ILE A 97 -14.80 -0.90 -2.21
N GLN A 98 -14.39 -1.53 -1.10
CA GLN A 98 -15.33 -2.05 -0.13
C GLN A 98 -16.04 -0.95 0.67
N THR A 99 -15.32 0.08 1.10
CA THR A 99 -15.90 1.18 1.89
C THR A 99 -16.77 2.12 1.06
N GLY A 100 -16.42 2.34 -0.22
CA GLY A 100 -17.18 3.18 -1.15
C GLY A 100 -18.36 2.48 -1.82
N GLY A 101 -18.46 1.15 -1.68
CA GLY A 101 -19.48 0.34 -2.33
C GLY A 101 -19.35 0.30 -3.87
N ASN A 102 -20.39 -0.24 -4.55
CA ASN A 102 -20.40 -0.47 -6.01
C ASN A 102 -20.35 0.81 -6.90
N LYS A 103 -20.03 2.00 -6.36
CA LYS A 103 -20.21 3.28 -7.08
C LYS A 103 -19.15 4.36 -6.85
N GLU A 104 -18.14 4.14 -6.02
CA GLU A 104 -17.10 5.14 -5.81
C GLU A 104 -15.80 4.70 -6.48
N ALA A 105 -15.30 5.56 -7.36
CA ALA A 105 -14.02 5.35 -8.01
C ALA A 105 -12.90 5.42 -6.97
N VAL A 106 -11.87 4.60 -7.14
CA VAL A 106 -10.69 4.61 -6.28
C VAL A 106 -10.02 5.97 -6.44
N GLN A 107 -9.69 6.59 -5.31
CA GLN A 107 -9.01 7.88 -5.27
C GLN A 107 -7.54 7.65 -4.96
N GLY A 108 -6.68 8.30 -5.74
CA GLY A 108 -5.25 8.26 -5.47
C GLY A 108 -4.45 8.99 -6.53
N ASN A 109 -3.29 9.46 -6.09
CA ASN A 109 -2.27 10.00 -6.96
C ASN A 109 -1.45 8.85 -7.54
N PHE A 110 -1.37 8.75 -8.86
CA PHE A 110 -0.53 7.77 -9.55
C PHE A 110 0.24 8.44 -10.68
N TRP A 111 1.28 7.78 -11.16
CA TRP A 111 1.93 8.15 -12.42
C TRP A 111 1.41 7.27 -13.55
N ASN A 112 1.18 7.88 -14.71
CA ASN A 112 0.98 7.16 -15.95
C ASN A 112 2.34 6.73 -16.56
N ARG A 113 2.30 6.02 -17.68
CA ARG A 113 3.50 5.45 -18.30
C ARG A 113 4.51 6.50 -18.79
N GLU A 114 4.02 7.65 -19.27
CA GLU A 114 4.83 8.76 -19.76
C GLU A 114 5.54 9.46 -18.60
N GLU A 115 4.83 9.75 -17.51
CA GLU A 115 5.41 10.33 -16.28
C GLU A 115 6.49 9.42 -15.69
N MET A 116 6.27 8.10 -15.65
CA MET A 116 7.29 7.12 -15.24
C MET A 116 8.53 7.20 -16.14
N GLN A 117 8.33 7.26 -17.47
CA GLN A 117 9.42 7.29 -18.42
C GLN A 117 10.26 8.57 -18.29
N GLU A 118 9.60 9.71 -18.06
CA GLU A 118 10.27 10.97 -17.79
C GLU A 118 11.07 10.90 -16.49
N ALA A 119 10.46 10.43 -15.40
CA ALA A 119 11.08 10.34 -14.08
C ALA A 119 12.27 9.36 -14.04
N TRP A 120 12.18 8.23 -14.74
CA TRP A 120 13.19 7.16 -14.71
C TRP A 120 14.23 7.28 -15.83
N GLY A 121 13.94 8.05 -16.87
CA GLY A 121 14.82 8.29 -18.00
C GLY A 121 15.39 7.00 -18.60
N GLY A 122 16.71 6.92 -18.74
CA GLY A 122 17.38 5.77 -19.36
C GLY A 122 17.24 4.44 -18.60
N LYS A 123 16.75 4.43 -17.35
CA LYS A 123 16.53 3.23 -16.55
C LYS A 123 15.08 2.72 -16.59
N ASP A 124 14.21 3.45 -17.27
CA ASP A 124 12.78 3.20 -17.35
C ASP A 124 12.42 1.72 -17.58
N GLY A 125 12.98 1.08 -18.62
CA GLY A 125 12.67 -0.33 -18.90
C GLY A 125 13.09 -1.31 -17.79
N ILE A 126 14.16 -1.00 -17.04
CA ILE A 126 14.63 -1.83 -15.92
C ILE A 126 13.71 -1.64 -14.72
N TYR A 127 13.38 -0.39 -14.41
CA TYR A 127 12.53 -0.05 -13.28
C TYR A 127 11.09 -0.51 -13.50
N TYR A 128 10.49 -0.22 -14.65
CA TYR A 128 9.14 -0.70 -14.97
C TYR A 128 9.03 -2.22 -14.83
N ARG A 129 10.02 -2.97 -15.34
CA ARG A 129 10.03 -4.44 -15.21
C ARG A 129 10.11 -4.88 -13.75
N LYS A 130 10.91 -4.20 -12.92
CA LYS A 130 11.06 -4.51 -11.50
C LYS A 130 9.74 -4.31 -10.73
N PHE A 131 8.99 -3.25 -11.03
CA PHE A 131 7.67 -3.01 -10.43
C PHE A 131 6.65 -4.04 -10.92
N GLN A 132 6.64 -4.32 -12.22
CA GLN A 132 5.79 -5.35 -12.80
C GLN A 132 6.03 -6.72 -12.16
N ASP A 133 7.30 -7.11 -12.00
CA ASP A 133 7.64 -8.38 -11.36
C ASP A 133 7.20 -8.41 -9.88
N ALA A 134 7.39 -7.32 -9.13
CA ALA A 134 6.96 -7.23 -7.74
C ALA A 134 5.42 -7.31 -7.59
N TRP A 135 4.70 -6.65 -8.49
CA TRP A 135 3.24 -6.69 -8.55
C TRP A 135 2.72 -8.09 -8.86
N GLN A 136 3.28 -8.75 -9.89
CA GLN A 136 2.88 -10.08 -10.34
C GLN A 136 3.25 -11.18 -9.34
N GLU A 137 4.42 -11.09 -8.70
CA GLU A 137 4.84 -12.06 -7.68
C GLU A 137 4.04 -11.95 -6.37
N THR A 138 3.23 -10.91 -6.21
CA THR A 138 2.29 -10.71 -5.09
C THR A 138 0.83 -10.70 -5.55
N GLU A 139 0.54 -11.27 -6.73
CA GLU A 139 -0.79 -11.26 -7.34
C GLU A 139 -1.87 -11.71 -6.34
N GLY A 140 -2.90 -10.88 -6.20
CA GLY A 140 -4.04 -11.14 -5.33
C GLY A 140 -3.78 -11.08 -3.82
N GLN A 141 -2.53 -10.92 -3.37
CA GLN A 141 -2.21 -10.86 -1.94
C GLN A 141 -2.58 -9.50 -1.34
N ILE A 142 -3.31 -9.53 -0.23
CA ILE A 142 -3.65 -8.36 0.59
C ILE A 142 -3.48 -8.65 2.08
N LEU A 143 -3.38 -7.59 2.90
CA LEU A 143 -3.45 -7.68 4.35
C LEU A 143 -4.89 -7.49 4.85
N THR A 144 -5.29 -8.33 5.79
CA THR A 144 -6.62 -8.28 6.40
C THR A 144 -6.55 -8.20 7.92
N TRP A 145 -7.54 -7.53 8.50
CA TRP A 145 -7.80 -7.50 9.93
C TRP A 145 -9.26 -7.88 10.16
N GLN A 146 -9.50 -8.86 11.03
CA GLN A 146 -10.85 -9.40 11.29
C GLN A 146 -11.61 -9.81 10.00
N GLY A 147 -10.87 -10.34 9.02
CA GLY A 147 -11.42 -10.80 7.74
C GLY A 147 -11.76 -9.69 6.74
N GLN A 148 -11.46 -8.43 7.04
CA GLN A 148 -11.65 -7.29 6.13
C GLN A 148 -10.29 -6.71 5.70
N PRO A 149 -10.14 -6.11 4.50
CA PRO A 149 -8.93 -5.40 4.10
C PRO A 149 -8.50 -4.38 5.16
N ALA A 150 -7.25 -4.48 5.62
CA ALA A 150 -6.74 -3.66 6.72
C ALA A 150 -6.42 -2.22 6.27
N TYR A 151 -6.45 -1.27 7.20
CA TYR A 151 -5.92 0.08 6.99
C TYR A 151 -4.38 0.02 7.11
N VAL A 152 -3.69 0.07 5.98
CA VAL A 152 -2.24 -0.20 5.91
C VAL A 152 -1.43 1.00 5.39
N PRO A 153 -1.39 2.10 6.16
CA PRO A 153 -0.65 3.29 5.77
C PRO A 153 0.85 3.00 5.65
N PHE A 154 1.53 3.74 4.78
CA PHE A 154 2.97 3.66 4.58
C PHE A 154 3.51 5.06 4.30
N PHE A 155 4.80 5.25 4.54
CA PHE A 155 5.45 6.55 4.39
C PHE A 155 6.93 6.39 4.07
N ARG A 156 7.57 7.46 3.59
CA ARG A 156 8.93 7.39 3.04
C ARG A 156 10.00 7.07 4.06
N LEU A 157 10.04 7.81 5.17
CA LEU A 157 11.15 7.76 6.12
C LEU A 157 10.71 8.15 7.54
N SER A 158 11.10 7.37 8.55
CA SER A 158 10.73 7.62 9.96
C SER A 158 11.79 8.43 10.69
N ILE A 159 11.47 8.79 11.94
CA ILE A 159 12.42 9.47 12.82
C ILE A 159 13.23 8.50 13.70
N GLY A 160 13.25 7.21 13.34
CA GLY A 160 13.83 6.13 14.14
C GLY A 160 12.77 5.14 14.64
N CYS A 161 11.49 5.51 14.60
CA CYS A 161 10.37 4.62 14.87
C CYS A 161 9.08 5.12 14.19
N THR A 162 8.10 4.22 14.05
CA THR A 162 6.74 4.54 13.59
C THR A 162 5.88 5.11 14.72
N ARG A 163 4.71 5.65 14.39
CA ARG A 163 3.75 6.24 15.33
C ARG A 163 2.73 5.21 15.83
N ASP A 164 2.18 5.46 17.02
CA ASP A 164 1.04 4.70 17.55
C ASP A 164 -0.26 5.11 16.83
N GLY A 165 -0.90 4.15 16.16
CA GLY A 165 -2.17 4.37 15.48
C GLY A 165 -3.27 4.86 16.40
N LYS A 166 -3.26 4.48 17.69
CA LYS A 166 -4.26 4.96 18.65
C LYS A 166 -4.14 6.47 18.89
N GLU A 167 -2.92 6.97 19.01
CA GLU A 167 -2.66 8.41 19.22
C GLU A 167 -3.00 9.21 17.96
N VAL A 168 -2.68 8.66 16.78
CA VAL A 168 -2.90 9.35 15.50
C VAL A 168 -4.36 9.35 15.07
N LEU A 169 -5.04 8.21 15.19
CA LEU A 169 -6.43 8.03 14.73
C LEU A 169 -7.47 8.38 15.80
N GLY A 170 -7.07 8.42 17.07
CA GLY A 170 -7.96 8.72 18.20
C GLY A 170 -8.95 7.59 18.54
N ASN A 171 -8.72 6.38 18.03
CA ASN A 171 -9.54 5.18 18.27
C ASN A 171 -8.67 3.91 18.33
N GLU A 172 -9.28 2.76 18.63
CA GLU A 172 -8.59 1.47 18.76
C GLU A 172 -8.93 0.50 17.61
N ASP A 173 -9.45 0.99 16.49
CA ASP A 173 -9.93 0.15 15.38
C ASP A 173 -8.77 -0.52 14.61
N CYS A 174 -7.56 0.05 14.71
CA CYS A 174 -6.35 -0.45 14.07
C CYS A 174 -5.26 -0.81 15.11
N PRO A 175 -5.49 -1.82 15.97
CA PRO A 175 -4.56 -2.14 17.08
C PRO A 175 -3.21 -2.72 16.62
N TYR A 176 -3.13 -3.12 15.35
CA TYR A 176 -1.91 -3.58 14.68
C TYR A 176 -0.97 -2.43 14.27
N LEU A 177 -1.47 -1.17 14.22
CA LEU A 177 -0.63 0.00 13.94
C LEU A 177 0.10 0.46 15.21
N GLN A 178 1.15 -0.27 15.54
CA GLN A 178 1.96 -0.02 16.73
C GLN A 178 3.26 0.71 16.39
N ILE A 179 3.89 1.29 17.41
CA ILE A 179 5.26 1.81 17.32
C ILE A 179 6.20 0.64 17.02
N ARG A 180 6.94 0.74 15.92
CA ARG A 180 7.98 -0.18 15.46
C ARG A 180 9.28 0.58 15.31
N GLU A 181 10.37 -0.03 15.76
CA GLU A 181 11.69 0.53 15.64
C GLU A 181 12.12 0.55 14.16
N CYS A 182 12.80 1.61 13.76
CA CYS A 182 13.29 1.85 12.41
C CYS A 182 14.69 2.50 12.53
N PRO A 183 15.66 1.83 13.21
CA PRO A 183 16.89 2.48 13.65
C PRO A 183 17.74 3.01 12.49
N ASP A 184 17.76 2.30 11.36
CA ASP A 184 18.53 2.71 10.16
C ASP A 184 17.98 3.98 9.50
N ASP A 185 16.72 4.36 9.74
CA ASP A 185 16.12 5.55 9.14
C ASP A 185 16.81 6.84 9.60
N VAL A 186 17.37 6.85 10.81
CA VAL A 186 18.06 8.03 11.34
C VAL A 186 19.37 8.36 10.60
N GLU A 187 19.88 7.41 9.82
CA GLU A 187 21.11 7.56 9.03
C GLU A 187 20.85 7.99 7.58
N ALA A 188 19.57 8.05 7.16
CA ALA A 188 19.22 8.44 5.80
C ALA A 188 19.61 9.91 5.51
N GLU A 189 20.07 10.19 4.28
CA GLU A 189 20.48 11.55 3.89
C GLU A 189 19.33 12.57 3.97
N GLU A 190 18.11 12.12 3.68
CA GLU A 190 16.89 12.94 3.71
C GLU A 190 16.33 13.14 5.13
N GLN A 191 16.99 12.60 6.15
CA GLN A 191 16.47 12.55 7.52
C GLN A 191 16.25 13.92 8.14
N LEU A 192 17.01 14.93 7.73
CA LEU A 192 16.86 16.31 8.21
C LEU A 192 16.65 17.24 7.03
N GLN A 193 15.53 17.96 7.03
CA GLN A 193 15.25 18.99 6.03
C GLN A 193 14.91 20.31 6.71
N THR A 194 15.44 21.40 6.17
CA THR A 194 15.25 22.74 6.73
C THR A 194 14.61 23.67 5.71
N VAL A 195 13.54 24.33 6.12
CA VAL A 195 12.86 25.39 5.35
C VAL A 195 12.96 26.69 6.14
N GLU A 196 13.23 27.79 5.46
CA GLU A 196 13.20 29.13 6.05
C GLU A 196 12.00 29.90 5.50
N VAL A 197 11.13 30.35 6.40
CA VAL A 197 9.94 31.15 6.08
C VAL A 197 10.01 32.50 6.78
N ASP A 198 9.10 33.40 6.43
CA ASP A 198 8.95 34.68 7.13
C ASP A 198 8.73 34.45 8.64
N ASP A 199 9.24 35.38 9.45
CA ASP A 199 9.10 35.27 10.89
C ASP A 199 7.62 35.20 11.31
N MET A 200 7.32 34.33 12.28
CA MET A 200 5.97 34.12 12.76
C MET A 200 5.97 33.85 14.26
N ASP A 201 4.89 34.23 14.95
CA ASP A 201 4.65 33.77 16.32
C ASP A 201 4.08 32.36 16.28
N ALA A 202 4.95 31.36 16.26
CA ALA A 202 4.57 29.96 16.29
C ALA A 202 5.31 29.19 17.39
N GLU A 203 4.60 28.26 18.03
CA GLU A 203 5.12 27.44 19.12
C GLU A 203 4.53 26.03 19.06
N VAL A 204 5.40 25.02 19.12
CA VAL A 204 4.99 23.62 19.28
C VAL A 204 4.51 23.43 20.71
N THR A 205 3.28 22.92 20.87
CA THR A 205 2.62 22.83 22.19
C THR A 205 2.29 21.39 22.61
N ALA A 206 2.24 20.47 21.66
CA ALA A 206 2.04 19.05 21.94
C ALA A 206 2.74 18.18 20.89
N LEU A 207 3.23 17.04 21.35
CA LEU A 207 3.81 15.96 20.55
C LEU A 207 3.07 14.66 20.86
N ASP A 208 3.09 13.72 19.93
CA ASP A 208 2.77 12.32 20.23
C ASP A 208 3.98 11.57 20.83
N THR A 209 3.79 10.31 21.19
CA THR A 209 4.82 9.49 21.84
C THR A 209 6.06 9.28 20.95
N ALA A 210 5.88 9.23 19.63
CA ALA A 210 6.99 9.11 18.69
C ALA A 210 7.74 10.44 18.48
N GLY A 211 7.12 11.58 18.81
CA GLY A 211 7.74 12.91 18.71
C GLY A 211 7.29 13.72 17.49
N TYR A 212 6.20 13.33 16.85
CA TYR A 212 5.54 14.15 15.82
C TYR A 212 4.65 15.20 16.47
N VAL A 213 4.60 16.39 15.90
CA VAL A 213 3.82 17.51 16.42
C VAL A 213 2.33 17.22 16.23
N THR A 214 1.58 17.24 17.33
CA THR A 214 0.11 17.08 17.31
C THR A 214 -0.59 18.44 17.38
N ASN A 215 0.03 19.45 18.01
CA ASN A 215 -0.53 20.80 18.08
C ASN A 215 0.54 21.90 17.98
N VAL A 216 0.26 22.91 17.16
CA VAL A 216 1.04 24.15 17.00
C VAL A 216 0.13 25.33 17.30
N ARG A 217 0.60 26.23 18.17
CA ARG A 217 0.00 27.56 18.31
C ARG A 217 0.61 28.48 17.27
N VAL A 218 -0.21 29.15 16.46
CA VAL A 218 0.22 30.20 15.51
C VAL A 218 -0.56 31.48 15.84
N GLY A 219 0.11 32.46 16.44
CA GLY A 219 -0.53 33.63 17.03
C GLY A 219 -1.52 33.23 18.13
N GLN A 220 -2.81 33.42 17.86
CA GLN A 220 -3.91 33.04 18.76
C GLN A 220 -4.62 31.73 18.37
N GLU A 221 -4.30 31.16 17.21
CA GLU A 221 -4.93 29.95 16.70
C GLU A 221 -4.12 28.71 17.07
N ASN A 222 -4.81 27.57 17.22
CA ASN A 222 -4.18 26.27 17.35
C ASN A 222 -4.52 25.44 16.11
N ILE A 223 -3.50 24.88 15.48
CA ILE A 223 -3.66 23.99 14.33
C ILE A 223 -2.89 22.69 14.57
N SER A 224 -3.28 21.64 13.86
CA SER A 224 -2.57 20.36 13.94
C SER A 224 -1.19 20.44 13.28
N GLY A 225 -0.26 19.58 13.71
CA GLY A 225 1.05 19.49 13.05
C GLY A 225 0.97 19.05 11.58
N GLU A 226 0.00 18.22 11.19
CA GLU A 226 -0.20 17.84 9.78
C GLU A 226 -0.73 19.02 8.93
N GLU A 227 -1.61 19.85 9.50
CA GLU A 227 -2.06 21.07 8.81
C GLU A 227 -0.90 22.06 8.64
N PHE A 228 -0.10 22.26 9.69
CA PHE A 228 1.11 23.07 9.62
C PHE A 228 2.08 22.52 8.57
N ARG A 229 2.31 21.20 8.57
CA ARG A 229 3.15 20.51 7.59
C ARG A 229 2.69 20.76 6.15
N LYS A 230 1.40 20.56 5.87
CA LYS A 230 0.84 20.78 4.52
C LYS A 230 0.97 22.24 4.07
N LYS A 231 0.66 23.18 4.96
CA LYS A 231 0.70 24.62 4.67
C LYS A 231 2.09 25.14 4.29
N TYR A 232 3.13 24.58 4.90
CA TYR A 232 4.52 24.98 4.67
C TYR A 232 5.32 23.94 3.89
N GLU A 233 4.65 22.98 3.25
CA GLU A 233 5.25 21.93 2.41
C GLU A 233 6.39 21.19 3.10
N LEU A 234 6.23 20.92 4.40
CA LEU A 234 7.23 20.27 5.22
C LEU A 234 7.27 18.75 4.96
N ALA A 235 8.47 18.18 5.04
CA ALA A 235 8.68 16.75 4.83
C ALA A 235 7.84 15.87 5.78
N SER A 236 7.71 16.27 7.05
CA SER A 236 6.94 15.59 8.07
C SER A 236 6.33 16.57 9.09
N SER A 237 5.44 16.08 9.95
CA SER A 237 4.96 16.82 11.12
C SER A 237 5.90 16.69 12.33
N CYS A 238 7.05 16.02 12.21
CA CYS A 238 8.09 16.03 13.24
C CYS A 238 9.06 17.18 12.97
N PHE A 239 8.84 18.34 13.60
CA PHE A 239 9.68 19.52 13.37
C PHE A 239 9.95 20.33 14.63
N THR A 240 10.98 21.17 14.54
CA THR A 240 11.32 22.19 15.52
C THR A 240 11.32 23.58 14.88
N LEU A 241 10.93 24.59 15.66
CA LEU A 241 10.85 25.98 15.24
C LEU A 241 11.99 26.78 15.89
N GLN A 242 12.76 27.52 15.10
CA GLN A 242 13.84 28.37 15.57
C GLN A 242 13.86 29.71 14.85
N ARG A 243 13.81 30.82 15.58
CA ARG A 243 14.05 32.15 14.97
C ARG A 243 15.53 32.33 14.68
N TYR A 244 15.85 32.72 13.45
CA TYR A 244 17.22 32.97 13.00
C TYR A 244 17.22 34.08 11.95
N ASN A 245 18.04 35.13 12.15
CA ASN A 245 18.19 36.27 11.22
C ASN A 245 16.86 36.91 10.76
N GLY A 246 15.90 37.08 11.68
CA GLY A 246 14.60 37.68 11.37
C GLY A 246 13.68 36.80 10.51
N LYS A 247 13.95 35.50 10.45
CA LYS A 247 13.12 34.47 9.82
C LYS A 247 12.79 33.36 10.81
N MET A 248 11.78 32.56 10.47
CA MET A 248 11.51 31.29 11.14
C MET A 248 12.18 30.15 10.36
N ARG A 249 13.14 29.48 11.00
CA ARG A 249 13.74 28.24 10.51
C ARG A 249 12.95 27.07 11.06
N ILE A 250 12.46 26.22 10.17
CA ILE A 250 11.72 25.00 10.49
C ILE A 250 12.60 23.83 10.08
N THR A 251 13.04 23.04 11.06
CA THR A 251 13.83 21.82 10.82
C THR A 251 12.96 20.61 11.10
N THR A 252 12.72 19.83 10.06
CA THR A 252 11.91 18.60 10.07
C THR A 252 12.81 17.36 10.18
N ARG A 253 12.26 16.28 10.72
CA ARG A 253 12.87 14.95 10.75
C ARG A 253 11.99 13.92 10.05
N GLY A 254 12.60 13.02 9.28
CA GLY A 254 11.88 12.02 8.51
C GLY A 254 11.02 12.63 7.39
N VAL A 255 10.34 11.76 6.65
CA VAL A 255 9.53 12.12 5.48
C VAL A 255 8.23 11.33 5.49
N GLY A 256 7.10 12.02 5.59
CA GLY A 256 5.78 11.41 5.66
C GLY A 256 5.10 11.52 7.02
N HIS A 257 3.95 10.86 7.14
CA HIS A 257 3.09 10.94 8.33
C HIS A 257 3.53 10.00 9.47
N GLY A 258 4.45 9.06 9.23
CA GLY A 258 5.04 8.22 10.29
C GLY A 258 4.23 7.01 10.75
N LEU A 259 3.11 6.69 10.09
CA LEU A 259 2.17 5.63 10.53
C LEU A 259 2.26 4.39 9.64
N GLY A 260 2.32 3.20 10.23
CA GLY A 260 2.42 1.93 9.49
C GLY A 260 3.84 1.65 8.97
N MET A 261 3.99 1.33 7.69
CA MET A 261 5.29 0.88 7.14
C MET A 261 6.21 2.04 6.73
N SER A 262 7.43 2.07 7.27
CA SER A 262 8.52 2.91 6.72
C SER A 262 9.12 2.23 5.49
N GLN A 263 9.06 2.90 4.34
CA GLN A 263 9.60 2.39 3.07
C GLN A 263 11.12 2.25 3.13
N TYR A 264 11.82 3.20 3.75
CA TYR A 264 13.28 3.11 3.93
C TYR A 264 13.66 1.90 4.77
N SER A 265 13.01 1.70 5.92
CA SER A 265 13.26 0.50 6.75
C SER A 265 12.90 -0.78 6.01
N ALA A 266 11.78 -0.85 5.28
CA ALA A 266 11.44 -2.01 4.44
C ALA A 266 12.56 -2.30 3.41
N HIS A 267 13.15 -1.26 2.83
CA HIS A 267 14.30 -1.39 1.93
C HIS A 267 15.55 -1.92 2.62
N ARG A 268 15.84 -1.47 3.85
CA ARG A 268 16.97 -1.96 4.67
C ARG A 268 16.77 -3.43 5.06
N MET A 269 15.60 -3.79 5.55
CA MET A 269 15.21 -5.17 5.85
C MET A 269 15.39 -6.09 4.65
N ALA A 270 14.95 -5.66 3.47
CA ALA A 270 15.15 -6.41 2.23
C ALA A 270 16.63 -6.54 1.83
N LYS A 271 17.46 -5.51 2.06
CA LYS A 271 18.93 -5.59 1.86
C LYS A 271 19.58 -6.62 2.79
N ASP A 272 19.04 -6.77 3.98
CA ASP A 272 19.48 -7.76 4.97
C ASP A 272 18.92 -9.16 4.70
N GLY A 273 18.17 -9.33 3.61
CA GLY A 273 17.70 -10.63 3.11
C GLY A 273 16.31 -11.03 3.60
N GLN A 274 15.58 -10.13 4.26
CA GLN A 274 14.21 -10.40 4.69
C GLN A 274 13.24 -10.42 3.50
N THR A 275 12.26 -11.33 3.55
CA THR A 275 11.21 -11.41 2.53
C THR A 275 10.14 -10.35 2.75
N TYR A 276 9.33 -10.08 1.72
CA TYR A 276 8.22 -9.14 1.85
C TYR A 276 7.22 -9.56 2.94
N ASP A 277 7.01 -10.86 3.16
CA ASP A 277 6.15 -11.38 4.23
C ASP A 277 6.67 -11.01 5.61
N GLU A 278 7.98 -11.14 5.83
CA GLU A 278 8.64 -10.79 7.08
C GLU A 278 8.59 -9.28 7.33
N ILE A 279 8.75 -8.48 6.27
CA ILE A 279 8.61 -7.02 6.31
C ILE A 279 7.18 -6.62 6.71
N LEU A 280 6.17 -7.17 6.03
CA LEU A 280 4.77 -6.86 6.32
C LEU A 280 4.38 -7.27 7.75
N ASN A 281 4.80 -8.46 8.19
CA ASN A 281 4.53 -8.95 9.54
C ASN A 281 5.23 -8.09 10.62
N TYR A 282 6.38 -7.49 10.32
CA TYR A 282 7.05 -6.58 11.24
C TYR A 282 6.23 -5.29 11.47
N PHE A 283 5.70 -4.69 10.39
CA PHE A 283 4.98 -3.41 10.48
C PHE A 283 3.50 -3.55 10.85
N PHE A 284 2.86 -4.66 10.47
CA PHE A 284 1.43 -4.89 10.67
C PHE A 284 1.19 -6.20 11.43
N GLU A 285 1.90 -6.40 12.54
CA GLU A 285 1.79 -7.60 13.36
C GLU A 285 0.32 -7.87 13.75
N GLY A 286 -0.12 -9.11 13.52
CA GLY A 286 -1.49 -9.55 13.78
C GLY A 286 -2.43 -9.44 12.57
N CYS A 287 -2.06 -8.71 11.52
CA CYS A 287 -2.77 -8.79 10.24
C CYS A 287 -2.50 -10.15 9.55
N GLU A 288 -3.51 -10.64 8.84
CA GLU A 288 -3.42 -11.89 8.06
C GLU A 288 -3.25 -11.56 6.57
N GLN A 289 -2.27 -12.19 5.92
CA GLN A 289 -2.20 -12.17 4.46
C GLN A 289 -3.22 -13.15 3.87
N LYS A 290 -4.01 -12.69 2.91
CA LYS A 290 -5.01 -13.51 2.19
C LYS A 290 -5.03 -13.18 0.72
N GLU A 291 -5.43 -14.16 -0.08
CA GLU A 291 -5.83 -13.91 -1.45
C GLU A 291 -7.19 -13.22 -1.47
N VAL A 292 -7.29 -12.12 -2.22
CA VAL A 292 -8.52 -11.34 -2.32
C VAL A 292 -9.72 -12.15 -2.83
N ALA A 293 -9.49 -13.18 -3.65
CA ALA A 293 -10.53 -14.09 -4.13
C ALA A 293 -11.26 -14.81 -2.98
N GLU A 294 -10.57 -15.08 -1.87
CA GLU A 294 -11.15 -15.70 -0.67
C GLU A 294 -12.10 -14.75 0.08
N ILE A 295 -11.89 -13.44 -0.04
CA ILE A 295 -12.70 -12.42 0.64
C ILE A 295 -14.00 -12.18 -0.14
N LEU A 296 -13.90 -12.09 -1.47
CA LEU A 296 -15.06 -11.88 -2.34
C LEU A 296 -16.07 -13.04 -2.24
N GLN A 297 -15.61 -14.28 -2.07
CA GLN A 297 -16.48 -15.46 -1.91
C GLN A 297 -17.24 -15.51 -0.57
N ASN A 298 -16.74 -14.82 0.46
CA ASN A 298 -17.38 -14.76 1.78
C ASN A 298 -18.39 -13.60 1.91
N THR A 299 -18.60 -12.84 0.83
CA THR A 299 -19.49 -11.67 0.80
C THR A 299 -20.82 -11.96 0.09
N GLU A 300 -21.06 -13.20 -0.37
CA GLU A 300 -22.34 -13.71 -0.90
C GLU A 300 -23.12 -14.51 0.16
#